data_AF-A0A0C2C855-F1
#
_entry.id   AF-A0A0C2C855-F1
#
_cell.length_a   1.000
_cell.length_b   1.000
_cell.length_c   1.000
_cell.angle_alpha   90.00
_cell.angle_beta   90.00
_cell.angle_gamma   90.00
#
_symmetry.space_group_name_H-M   'P 1'
#
loop_
_entity.id
_entity.type
_entity.pdbx_description
1 polymer ?
#
loop_
_entity_poly.entity_id
_entity_poly.type
_entity_poly.pdbx_seq_one_letter_code
_entity_poly.pdbx_strand_id
1 'polypeptide(L)'
;MRRGMTVEGLRQFIIAQGGSRSVVMMEWDKIWSFNKKVIDPIAPRYTALDSTSLVPVFISTPVSVEEAQVPLHPKNPEVGTKTIWRSAKLLVEQVDAREMKSGDTVTFVNWGNIKIMSVEKKQDTVTQIHAVLDLANQDFKKTMKVTWIAEADAPSAALIPVMTVDYDHIISKAIIAKEEDWKNYINYDSVHYTKMVGEPALLNVKKGDIIQLQRKGFYICDHEHQKRSEFSGVETPLLLIYIPDGHVKETANKAKQVKFAMLRSKVAAMNTFRDDCPLRYCG
;
A
#
# COMPACT_ATOMS: atom_id res chain seq x y z
N MET A 1 -12.15 8.43 -14.18
CA MET A 1 -10.88 8.18 -14.90
C MET A 1 -10.22 6.93 -14.30
N ARG A 2 -9.53 6.10 -15.10
CA ARG A 2 -9.06 4.77 -14.66
C ARG A 2 -8.08 4.80 -13.47
N ARG A 3 -7.18 5.79 -13.38
CA ARG A 3 -6.20 5.93 -12.26
C ARG A 3 -6.78 6.58 -11.00
N GLY A 4 -8.09 6.85 -10.95
CA GLY A 4 -8.73 7.41 -9.74
C GLY A 4 -8.65 8.93 -9.60
N MET A 5 -8.29 9.65 -10.67
CA MET A 5 -8.52 11.09 -10.75
C MET A 5 -10.02 11.37 -10.82
N THR A 6 -10.50 12.26 -9.96
CA THR A 6 -11.89 12.72 -9.94
C THR A 6 -12.06 13.97 -10.80
N VAL A 7 -13.26 14.14 -11.37
CA VAL A 7 -13.59 15.34 -12.16
C VAL A 7 -13.53 16.59 -11.28
N GLU A 8 -14.02 16.49 -10.05
CA GLU A 8 -13.99 17.60 -9.09
C GLU A 8 -12.55 17.95 -8.68
N GLY A 9 -11.69 16.97 -8.40
CA GLY A 9 -10.28 17.22 -8.10
C GLY A 9 -9.55 17.91 -9.25
N LEU A 10 -9.80 17.47 -10.50
CA LEU A 10 -9.26 18.12 -11.70
C LEU A 10 -9.80 19.55 -11.87
N ARG A 11 -11.10 19.77 -11.63
CA ARG A 11 -11.72 21.10 -11.71
C ARG A 11 -11.11 22.05 -10.70
N GLN A 12 -10.94 21.62 -9.44
CA GLN A 12 -10.29 22.42 -8.41
C GLN A 12 -8.84 22.77 -8.74
N PHE A 13 -8.10 21.83 -9.33
CA PHE A 13 -6.74 22.09 -9.82
C PHE A 13 -6.72 23.16 -10.93
N ILE A 14 -7.61 23.07 -11.92
CA ILE A 14 -7.71 24.05 -13.03
C ILE A 14 -8.09 25.44 -12.48
N ILE A 15 -9.06 25.51 -11.57
CA ILE A 15 -9.47 26.78 -10.94
C ILE A 15 -8.30 27.38 -10.16
N ALA A 16 -7.55 26.57 -9.41
CA ALA A 16 -6.41 27.02 -8.61
C ALA A 16 -5.25 27.56 -9.46
N GLN A 17 -5.11 27.13 -10.72
CA GLN A 17 -4.12 27.67 -11.64
C GLN A 17 -4.44 29.11 -12.07
N GLY A 18 -5.73 29.47 -12.10
CA GLY A 18 -6.20 30.81 -12.44
C GLY A 18 -6.03 31.18 -13.92
N GLY A 19 -6.69 32.25 -14.35
CA GLY A 19 -6.52 32.83 -15.68
C GLY A 19 -5.38 33.84 -15.69
N SER A 20 -4.15 33.41 -15.99
CA SER A 20 -3.00 34.30 -16.14
C SER A 20 -2.38 34.16 -17.54
N ARG A 21 -1.80 35.26 -18.04
CA ARG A 21 -0.97 35.24 -19.27
C ARG A 21 0.41 34.62 -19.02
N SER A 22 0.83 34.48 -17.76
CA SER A 22 2.12 33.89 -17.38
C SER A 22 2.06 32.37 -17.38
N VAL A 23 3.09 31.73 -17.93
CA VAL A 23 3.24 30.26 -17.87
C VAL A 23 3.64 29.86 -16.45
N VAL A 24 2.82 29.03 -15.80
CA VAL A 24 3.09 28.47 -14.47
C VAL A 24 3.53 27.02 -14.62
N MET A 25 4.76 26.72 -14.25
CA MET A 25 5.27 25.35 -14.16
C MET A 25 4.80 24.74 -12.84
N MET A 26 3.89 23.76 -12.92
CA MET A 26 3.38 23.04 -11.74
C MET A 26 3.95 21.63 -11.71
N GLU A 27 4.28 21.17 -10.51
CA GLU A 27 4.65 19.78 -10.27
C GLU A 27 3.42 18.88 -10.31
N TRP A 28 3.60 17.67 -10.82
CA TRP A 28 2.54 16.65 -10.91
C TRP A 28 1.95 16.30 -9.55
N ASP A 29 2.69 16.47 -8.46
CA ASP A 29 2.20 16.15 -7.12
C ASP A 29 1.01 17.02 -6.70
N LYS A 30 0.96 18.28 -7.16
CA LYS A 30 -0.12 19.22 -6.79
C LYS A 30 -1.48 18.75 -7.28
N ILE A 31 -1.58 18.20 -8.50
CA ILE A 31 -2.86 17.72 -9.03
C ILE A 31 -3.44 16.60 -8.17
N TRP A 32 -2.57 15.74 -7.63
CA TRP A 32 -2.93 14.63 -6.77
C TRP A 32 -3.28 15.09 -5.36
N SER A 33 -2.60 16.12 -4.84
CA SER A 33 -3.00 16.76 -3.57
C SER A 33 -4.42 17.35 -3.63
N PHE A 34 -4.82 17.96 -4.76
CA PHE A 34 -6.20 18.42 -4.95
C PHE A 34 -7.18 17.25 -5.01
N ASN A 35 -6.85 16.19 -5.76
CA ASN A 35 -7.68 14.99 -5.82
C ASN A 35 -7.87 14.35 -4.43
N LYS A 36 -6.80 14.27 -3.62
CA LYS A 36 -6.83 13.75 -2.24
C LYS A 36 -7.88 14.47 -1.38
N LYS A 37 -7.98 15.80 -1.48
CA LYS A 37 -8.95 16.61 -0.70
C LYS A 37 -10.40 16.25 -1.02
N VAL A 38 -10.67 15.82 -2.25
CA VAL A 38 -12.01 15.42 -2.69
C VAL A 38 -12.33 13.99 -2.24
N ILE A 39 -11.37 13.06 -2.32
CA ILE A 39 -11.60 11.64 -2.03
C ILE A 39 -11.50 11.30 -0.54
N ASP A 40 -10.61 11.93 0.24
CA ASP A 40 -10.40 11.61 1.66
C ASP A 40 -11.67 11.66 2.53
N PRO A 41 -12.59 12.64 2.39
CA PRO A 41 -13.79 12.69 3.24
C PRO A 41 -14.87 11.64 2.90
N ILE A 42 -14.80 11.03 1.71
CA ILE A 42 -15.84 10.12 1.20
C ILE A 42 -15.36 8.68 0.97
N ALA A 43 -14.05 8.44 0.93
CA ALA A 43 -13.49 7.13 0.60
C ALA A 43 -13.67 6.13 1.76
N PRO A 44 -14.39 5.00 1.56
CA PRO A 44 -14.49 3.93 2.54
C PRO A 44 -13.11 3.33 2.87
N ARG A 45 -12.87 3.02 4.16
CA ARG A 45 -11.59 2.54 4.66
C ARG A 45 -11.59 1.04 4.90
N TYR A 46 -10.73 0.35 4.18
CA TYR A 46 -10.52 -1.09 4.28
C TYR A 46 -9.12 -1.44 4.78
N THR A 47 -8.95 -2.69 5.17
CA THR A 47 -7.68 -3.26 5.62
C THR A 47 -7.21 -4.32 4.63
N ALA A 48 -5.95 -4.19 4.21
CA ALA A 48 -5.23 -5.23 3.50
C ALA A 48 -3.78 -5.24 3.99
N LEU A 49 -3.17 -6.42 4.03
CA LEU A 49 -1.82 -6.65 4.53
C LEU A 49 -0.96 -7.25 3.41
N ASP A 50 0.33 -6.94 3.36
CA ASP A 50 1.24 -7.53 2.37
C ASP A 50 1.43 -9.02 2.64
N SER A 51 1.09 -9.83 1.64
CA SER A 51 1.10 -11.29 1.70
C SER A 51 2.49 -11.88 2.00
N THR A 52 3.57 -11.16 1.69
CA THR A 52 4.96 -11.62 1.87
C THR A 52 5.49 -11.39 3.28
N SER A 53 4.76 -10.61 4.09
CA SER A 53 5.26 -10.10 5.37
C SER A 53 4.30 -10.32 6.53
N LEU A 54 3.48 -11.38 6.46
CA LEU A 54 2.48 -11.67 7.48
C LEU A 54 3.09 -12.29 8.74
N VAL A 55 2.74 -11.76 9.90
CA VAL A 55 3.12 -12.30 11.21
C VAL A 55 1.86 -12.67 11.99
N PRO A 56 1.73 -13.92 12.48
CA PRO A 56 0.63 -14.32 13.32
C PRO A 56 0.76 -13.74 14.74
N VAL A 57 -0.36 -13.24 15.26
CA VAL A 57 -0.54 -12.80 16.65
C VAL A 57 -1.56 -13.72 17.31
N PHE A 58 -1.16 -14.37 18.39
CA PHE A 58 -2.01 -15.26 19.18
C PHE A 58 -2.49 -14.54 20.43
N ILE A 59 -3.81 -14.49 20.60
CA ILE A 59 -4.47 -13.92 21.75
C ILE A 59 -4.68 -15.03 22.79
N SER A 60 -4.00 -14.94 23.93
CA SER A 60 -4.07 -15.96 24.98
C SER A 60 -5.34 -15.92 25.81
N THR A 61 -6.08 -14.81 25.78
CA THR A 61 -7.41 -14.73 26.41
C THR A 61 -8.42 -15.51 25.59
N PRO A 62 -9.43 -16.15 26.21
CA PRO A 62 -10.49 -16.81 25.48
C PRO A 62 -11.24 -15.79 24.62
N VAL A 63 -11.12 -15.94 23.29
CA VAL A 63 -11.82 -15.13 22.29
C VAL A 63 -12.64 -16.07 21.43
N SER A 64 -13.96 -15.91 21.45
CA SER A 64 -14.85 -16.55 20.48
C SER A 64 -14.71 -15.85 19.12
N VAL A 65 -14.81 -16.62 18.04
CA VAL A 65 -14.93 -16.03 16.71
C VAL A 65 -16.23 -15.24 16.65
N GLU A 66 -16.14 -13.93 16.47
CA GLU A 66 -17.30 -13.04 16.41
C GLU A 66 -17.20 -12.04 15.26
N GLU A 67 -18.38 -11.66 14.76
CA GLU A 67 -18.55 -10.56 13.81
C GLU A 67 -18.77 -9.26 14.56
N ALA A 68 -18.08 -8.19 14.16
CA ALA A 68 -18.28 -6.85 14.71
C ALA A 68 -18.55 -5.84 13.59
N GLN A 69 -19.57 -5.01 13.75
CA GLN A 69 -19.87 -3.90 12.86
C GLN A 69 -19.02 -2.68 13.23
N VAL A 70 -18.30 -2.13 12.25
CA VAL A 70 -17.43 -0.97 12.43
C VAL A 70 -17.66 0.04 11.30
N PRO A 71 -17.51 1.36 11.56
CA PRO A 71 -17.72 2.36 10.52
C PRO A 71 -16.70 2.19 9.38
N LEU A 72 -17.17 2.32 8.13
CA LEU A 72 -16.29 2.35 6.95
C LEU A 72 -15.43 3.62 6.94
N HIS A 73 -15.95 4.73 7.44
CA HIS A 73 -15.21 5.98 7.54
C HIS A 73 -15.33 6.57 8.96
N PRO A 74 -14.20 6.82 9.67
CA PRO A 74 -14.22 7.21 11.08
C PRO A 74 -14.81 8.61 11.32
N LYS A 75 -14.86 9.46 10.29
CA LYS A 75 -15.39 10.83 10.38
C LYS A 75 -16.67 11.05 9.58
N ASN A 76 -17.10 10.05 8.80
CA ASN A 76 -18.24 10.20 7.89
C ASN A 76 -19.18 8.99 8.04
N PRO A 77 -20.19 9.07 8.91
CA PRO A 77 -21.15 7.99 9.11
C PRO A 77 -21.96 7.62 7.87
N GLU A 78 -22.14 8.56 6.92
CA GLU A 78 -22.95 8.35 5.71
C GLU A 78 -22.35 7.30 4.76
N VAL A 79 -21.04 7.05 4.85
CA VAL A 79 -20.36 6.01 4.06
C VAL A 79 -20.81 4.60 4.48
N GLY A 80 -21.36 4.45 5.69
CA GLY A 80 -21.89 3.19 6.21
C GLY A 80 -20.91 2.41 7.08
N THR A 81 -21.19 1.12 7.28
CA THR A 81 -20.44 0.21 8.14
C THR A 81 -19.94 -1.00 7.36
N LYS A 82 -18.94 -1.68 7.91
CA LYS A 82 -18.46 -2.98 7.45
C LYS A 82 -18.39 -3.97 8.61
N THR A 83 -18.46 -5.25 8.27
CA THR A 83 -18.20 -6.33 9.20
C THR A 83 -16.70 -6.62 9.26
N ILE A 84 -16.14 -6.66 10.46
CA ILE A 84 -14.83 -7.23 10.74
C ILE A 84 -14.98 -8.49 11.58
N TRP A 85 -13.99 -9.36 11.49
CA TRP A 85 -13.92 -10.59 12.27
C TRP A 85 -12.92 -10.44 13.41
N ARG A 86 -13.26 -10.97 14.58
CA ARG A 86 -12.37 -11.10 15.72
C ARG A 86 -12.18 -12.57 16.03
N SER A 87 -10.94 -12.99 16.30
CA SER A 87 -10.59 -14.36 16.62
C SER A 87 -9.37 -14.40 17.54
N ALA A 88 -9.00 -15.58 18.02
CA ALA A 88 -7.79 -15.76 18.81
C ALA A 88 -6.49 -15.66 17.97
N LYS A 89 -6.58 -15.70 16.63
CA LYS A 89 -5.42 -15.67 15.74
C LYS A 89 -5.55 -14.54 14.74
N LEU A 90 -4.64 -13.58 14.79
CA LEU A 90 -4.64 -12.39 13.95
C LEU A 90 -3.41 -12.36 13.07
N LEU A 91 -3.49 -11.60 11.98
CA LEU A 91 -2.39 -11.34 11.09
C LEU A 91 -2.07 -9.84 11.13
N VAL A 92 -0.79 -9.52 11.22
CA VAL A 92 -0.24 -8.16 11.12
C VAL A 92 0.95 -8.15 10.15
N GLU A 93 1.37 -6.98 9.68
CA GLU A 93 2.54 -6.87 8.82
C GLU A 93 3.85 -6.89 9.62
N GLN A 94 4.90 -7.42 9.00
CA GLN A 94 6.24 -7.55 9.59
C GLN A 94 6.81 -6.21 10.02
N VAL A 95 6.51 -5.14 9.27
CA VAL A 95 6.96 -3.77 9.55
C VAL A 95 6.43 -3.29 10.90
N ASP A 96 5.15 -3.56 11.19
CA ASP A 96 4.53 -3.22 12.47
C ASP A 96 5.00 -4.17 13.58
N ALA A 97 5.04 -5.48 13.29
CA ALA A 97 5.48 -6.50 14.24
C ALA A 97 6.91 -6.26 14.77
N ARG A 98 7.81 -5.74 13.94
CA ARG A 98 9.21 -5.44 14.33
C ARG A 98 9.31 -4.32 15.36
N GLU A 99 8.41 -3.35 15.30
CA GLU A 99 8.39 -2.21 16.22
C GLU A 99 7.76 -2.57 17.58
N MET A 100 6.99 -3.67 17.66
CA MET A 100 6.41 -4.17 18.90
C MET A 100 7.45 -4.82 19.83
N LYS A 101 7.30 -4.59 21.13
CA LYS A 101 8.10 -5.19 22.20
C LYS A 101 7.22 -5.82 23.27
N SER A 102 7.77 -6.80 23.98
CA SER A 102 7.14 -7.36 25.18
C SER A 102 6.85 -6.26 26.20
N GLY A 103 5.61 -6.21 26.68
CA GLY A 103 5.12 -5.19 27.61
C GLY A 103 4.41 -4.00 26.95
N ASP A 104 4.52 -3.84 25.64
CA ASP A 104 3.87 -2.74 24.92
C ASP A 104 2.34 -2.91 24.88
N THR A 105 1.62 -1.79 24.93
CA THR A 105 0.19 -1.74 24.62
C THR A 105 0.01 -1.18 23.22
N VAL A 106 -0.55 -1.97 22.33
CA VAL A 106 -0.75 -1.64 20.91
C VAL A 106 -2.24 -1.55 20.62
N THR A 107 -2.67 -0.50 19.91
CA THR A 107 -4.06 -0.35 19.49
C THR A 107 -4.29 -1.04 18.15
N PHE A 108 -5.11 -2.09 18.18
CA PHE A 108 -5.59 -2.77 16.98
C PHE A 108 -6.78 -1.98 16.44
N VAL A 109 -6.64 -1.43 15.23
CA VAL A 109 -7.63 -0.50 14.66
C VAL A 109 -9.02 -1.16 14.63
N ASN A 110 -10.04 -0.44 15.11
CA ASN A 110 -11.44 -0.90 15.21
C ASN A 110 -11.69 -2.10 16.16
N TRP A 111 -10.73 -2.47 17.00
CA TRP A 111 -10.94 -3.45 18.09
C TRP A 111 -10.68 -2.86 19.47
N GLY A 112 -9.47 -2.37 19.71
CA GLY A 112 -9.07 -1.87 21.01
C GLY A 112 -7.61 -2.09 21.32
N ASN A 113 -7.25 -1.91 22.58
CA ASN A 113 -5.89 -2.09 23.06
C ASN A 113 -5.60 -3.57 23.36
N ILE A 114 -4.43 -4.02 22.89
CA ILE A 114 -3.92 -5.36 23.08
C ILE A 114 -2.52 -5.23 23.68
N LYS A 115 -2.27 -5.92 24.78
CA LYS A 115 -0.99 -5.94 25.47
C LYS A 115 -0.13 -7.07 24.93
N ILE A 116 1.06 -6.74 24.45
CA ILE A 116 2.02 -7.69 23.92
C ILE A 116 2.74 -8.38 25.07
N MET A 117 2.65 -9.70 25.16
CA MET A 117 3.26 -10.49 26.23
C MET A 117 4.66 -10.97 25.82
N SER A 118 4.74 -11.62 24.65
CA SER A 118 6.01 -12.10 24.11
C SER A 118 6.07 -11.89 22.61
N VAL A 119 7.25 -11.53 22.12
CA VAL A 119 7.56 -11.40 20.69
C VAL A 119 8.66 -12.39 20.37
N GLU A 120 8.34 -13.41 19.58
CA GLU A 120 9.32 -14.40 19.16
C GLU A 120 9.98 -13.95 17.86
N LYS A 121 11.31 -13.93 17.87
CA LYS A 121 12.11 -13.46 16.73
C LYS A 121 13.10 -14.53 16.33
N LYS A 122 13.19 -14.79 15.02
CA LYS A 122 14.28 -15.55 14.41
C LYS A 122 15.15 -14.55 13.66
N GLN A 123 16.33 -14.28 14.23
CA GLN A 123 17.21 -13.19 13.77
C GLN A 123 16.48 -11.83 13.82
N ASP A 124 16.29 -11.18 12.67
CA ASP A 124 15.60 -9.88 12.54
C ASP A 124 14.14 -10.02 12.04
N THR A 125 13.63 -11.25 11.95
CA THR A 125 12.27 -11.54 11.50
C THR A 125 11.42 -12.05 12.66
N VAL A 126 10.32 -11.36 12.94
CA VAL A 126 9.35 -11.77 13.96
C VAL A 126 8.56 -12.95 13.42
N THR A 127 8.56 -14.07 14.14
CA THR A 127 7.88 -15.29 13.71
C THR A 127 6.46 -15.39 14.26
N GLN A 128 6.28 -14.96 15.52
CA GLN A 128 4.97 -14.96 16.17
C GLN A 128 4.95 -13.98 17.35
N ILE A 129 3.76 -13.53 17.71
CA ILE A 129 3.53 -12.64 18.84
C ILE A 129 2.44 -13.25 19.72
N HIS A 130 2.66 -13.31 21.03
CA HIS A 130 1.62 -13.65 21.99
C HIS A 130 1.16 -12.41 22.72
N ALA A 131 -0.14 -12.24 22.82
CA ALA A 131 -0.74 -11.02 23.35
C ALA A 131 -2.02 -11.32 24.14
N VAL A 132 -2.44 -10.35 24.93
CA VAL A 132 -3.62 -10.41 25.80
C VAL A 132 -4.49 -9.20 25.54
N LEU A 133 -5.81 -9.40 25.49
CA LEU A 133 -6.76 -8.29 25.31
C LEU A 133 -6.76 -7.39 26.55
N ASP A 134 -6.61 -6.08 26.34
CA ASP A 134 -6.69 -5.04 27.37
C ASP A 134 -7.75 -4.01 26.97
N LEU A 135 -9.00 -4.48 26.78
CA LEU A 135 -10.11 -3.65 26.30
C LEU A 135 -10.57 -2.59 27.32
N ALA A 136 -10.25 -2.77 28.60
CA ALA A 136 -10.54 -1.81 29.65
C ALA A 136 -9.70 -0.53 29.49
N ASN A 137 -8.51 -0.65 28.90
CA ASN A 137 -7.63 0.46 28.64
C ASN A 137 -8.06 1.21 27.38
N GLN A 138 -8.67 2.38 27.57
CA GLN A 138 -9.13 3.26 26.48
C GLN A 138 -8.12 4.37 26.12
N ASP A 139 -6.87 4.29 26.58
CA ASP A 139 -5.83 5.22 26.12
C ASP A 139 -5.33 4.82 24.72
N PHE A 140 -5.85 5.49 23.70
CA PHE A 140 -5.46 5.29 22.30
C PHE A 140 -4.51 6.37 21.76
N LYS A 141 -4.11 7.34 22.60
CA LYS A 141 -3.36 8.52 22.13
C LYS A 141 -1.87 8.28 22.09
N LYS A 142 -1.34 7.49 23.02
CA LYS A 142 0.09 7.22 23.17
C LYS A 142 0.53 5.86 22.62
N THR A 143 -0.42 5.06 22.17
CA THR A 143 -0.23 3.70 21.68
C THR A 143 0.00 3.66 20.17
N MET A 144 0.84 2.73 19.74
CA MET A 144 1.00 2.42 18.31
C MET A 144 -0.30 1.85 17.75
N LYS A 145 -0.73 2.31 16.57
CA LYS A 145 -1.96 1.84 15.92
C LYS A 145 -1.63 0.91 14.77
N VAL A 146 -2.11 -0.33 14.80
CA VAL A 146 -1.78 -1.34 13.78
C VAL A 146 -3.02 -1.82 13.04
N THR A 147 -2.84 -2.06 11.74
CA THR A 147 -3.82 -2.73 10.89
C THR A 147 -3.64 -4.23 11.00
N TRP A 148 -4.75 -4.95 11.10
CA TRP A 148 -4.76 -6.38 11.35
C TRP A 148 -5.95 -7.02 10.64
N ILE A 149 -5.87 -8.33 10.42
CA ILE A 149 -7.00 -9.14 9.93
C ILE A 149 -7.07 -10.40 10.78
N ALA A 150 -8.26 -10.77 11.25
CA ALA A 150 -8.45 -12.06 11.92
C ALA A 150 -8.30 -13.21 10.92
N GLU A 151 -7.57 -14.23 11.32
CA GLU A 151 -7.66 -15.55 10.71
C GLU A 151 -8.72 -16.34 11.49
N ALA A 152 -9.76 -16.78 10.81
CA ALA A 152 -10.83 -17.58 11.39
C ALA A 152 -11.24 -18.69 10.42
N ASP A 153 -11.56 -19.86 10.97
CA ASP A 153 -12.01 -21.03 10.22
C ASP A 153 -13.49 -20.92 9.80
N ALA A 154 -13.90 -19.73 9.34
CA ALA A 154 -15.24 -19.46 8.84
C ALA A 154 -15.16 -19.03 7.37
N PRO A 155 -15.96 -19.61 6.44
CA PRO A 155 -15.94 -19.23 5.03
C PRO A 155 -16.24 -17.75 4.78
N SER A 156 -17.07 -17.13 5.62
CA SER A 156 -17.40 -15.69 5.58
C SER A 156 -16.29 -14.79 6.14
N ALA A 157 -15.29 -15.37 6.81
CA ALA A 157 -14.09 -14.70 7.31
C ALA A 157 -12.87 -14.91 6.41
N ALA A 158 -13.04 -15.59 5.27
CA ALA A 158 -11.93 -15.91 4.38
C ALA A 158 -11.24 -14.66 3.84
N LEU A 159 -9.90 -14.67 3.89
CA LEU A 159 -9.06 -13.61 3.37
C LEU A 159 -9.24 -13.49 1.86
N ILE A 160 -9.31 -12.26 1.36
CA ILE A 160 -9.49 -11.99 -0.07
C ILE A 160 -8.12 -11.75 -0.71
N PRO A 161 -7.76 -12.44 -1.81
CA PRO A 161 -6.54 -12.12 -2.53
C PRO A 161 -6.68 -10.76 -3.21
N VAL A 162 -5.75 -9.85 -2.91
CA VAL A 162 -5.72 -8.47 -3.42
C VAL A 162 -4.41 -8.25 -4.17
N MET A 163 -4.50 -7.68 -5.36
CA MET A 163 -3.35 -7.25 -6.15
C MET A 163 -3.40 -5.73 -6.24
N THR A 164 -2.38 -5.06 -5.72
CA THR A 164 -2.25 -3.60 -5.88
C THR A 164 -1.26 -3.27 -6.98
N VAL A 165 -1.53 -2.20 -7.73
CA VAL A 165 -0.68 -1.69 -8.81
C VAL A 165 -0.30 -0.25 -8.52
N ASP A 166 1.00 0.03 -8.46
CA ASP A 166 1.54 1.38 -8.43
C ASP A 166 2.13 1.76 -9.79
N TYR A 167 1.78 2.95 -10.28
CA TYR A 167 2.27 3.48 -11.54
C TYR A 167 3.25 4.62 -11.27
N ASP A 168 4.49 4.45 -11.66
CA ASP A 168 5.52 5.49 -11.58
C ASP A 168 5.39 6.50 -12.75
N HIS A 169 6.27 7.48 -12.79
CA HIS A 169 6.42 8.37 -13.93
C HIS A 169 6.87 7.58 -15.16
N ILE A 170 6.19 7.82 -16.29
CA ILE A 170 6.53 7.25 -17.60
C ILE A 170 7.88 7.77 -18.10
N ILE A 171 8.24 8.99 -17.70
CA ILE A 171 9.51 9.62 -18.04
C ILE A 171 10.36 9.71 -16.77
N SER A 172 11.59 9.20 -16.83
CA SER A 172 12.51 9.16 -15.68
C SER A 172 13.15 10.51 -15.36
N LYS A 173 13.11 11.47 -16.29
CA LYS A 173 13.72 12.80 -16.16
C LYS A 173 12.64 13.88 -16.06
N ALA A 174 12.68 14.68 -15.00
CA ALA A 174 11.67 15.71 -14.74
C ALA A 174 11.60 16.81 -15.81
N ILE A 175 12.76 17.22 -16.33
CA ILE A 175 12.86 18.22 -17.40
C ILE A 175 13.79 17.66 -18.48
N ILE A 176 13.26 17.47 -19.67
CA ILE A 176 14.02 17.06 -20.86
C ILE A 176 14.41 18.33 -21.61
N ALA A 177 15.70 18.49 -21.92
CA ALA A 177 16.18 19.63 -22.71
C ALA A 177 15.77 19.45 -24.19
N LYS A 178 15.71 20.54 -24.96
CA LYS A 178 15.21 20.50 -26.35
C LYS A 178 16.07 19.63 -27.27
N GLU A 179 17.33 19.45 -26.90
CA GLU A 179 18.36 18.74 -27.66
C GLU A 179 18.40 17.24 -27.33
N GLU A 180 17.64 16.79 -26.32
CA GLU A 180 17.64 15.40 -25.88
C GLU A 180 16.43 14.62 -26.43
N ASP A 181 16.64 13.40 -26.91
CA ASP A 181 15.53 12.51 -27.31
C ASP A 181 14.85 11.93 -26.07
N TRP A 182 13.56 12.25 -25.90
CA TRP A 182 12.74 11.79 -24.78
C TRP A 182 12.64 10.26 -24.71
N LYS A 183 12.83 9.55 -25.83
CA LYS A 183 12.81 8.08 -25.87
C LYS A 183 13.89 7.46 -24.98
N ASN A 184 15.00 8.16 -24.77
CA ASN A 184 16.09 7.71 -23.89
C ASN A 184 15.72 7.79 -22.40
N TYR A 185 14.63 8.47 -22.05
CA TYR A 185 14.16 8.64 -20.67
C TYR A 185 12.84 7.92 -20.40
N ILE A 186 12.43 6.99 -21.25
CA ILE A 186 11.27 6.14 -20.98
C ILE A 186 11.59 5.25 -19.78
N ASN A 187 10.73 5.28 -18.77
CA ASN A 187 10.80 4.40 -17.63
C ASN A 187 10.06 3.08 -17.94
N TYR A 188 10.82 2.03 -18.25
CA TYR A 188 10.27 0.69 -18.48
C TYR A 188 9.88 -0.05 -17.18
N ASP A 189 10.33 0.45 -16.03
CA ASP A 189 9.99 -0.07 -14.69
C ASP A 189 8.97 0.87 -14.03
N SER A 190 7.94 1.27 -14.79
CA SER A 190 6.92 2.23 -14.33
C SER A 190 5.68 1.57 -13.72
N VAL A 191 5.65 0.24 -13.61
CA VAL A 191 4.49 -0.50 -13.10
C VAL A 191 4.97 -1.50 -12.05
N HIS A 192 4.44 -1.40 -10.83
CA HIS A 192 4.82 -2.27 -9.72
C HIS A 192 3.60 -2.95 -9.14
N TYR A 193 3.66 -4.28 -9.04
CA TYR A 193 2.58 -5.11 -8.52
C TYR A 193 2.94 -5.60 -7.11
N THR A 194 2.05 -5.39 -6.14
CA THR A 194 2.23 -5.87 -4.76
C THR A 194 1.06 -6.75 -4.32
N LYS A 195 1.36 -8.00 -3.96
CA LYS A 195 0.39 -9.01 -3.54
C LYS A 195 0.01 -8.81 -2.07
N MET A 196 -1.29 -8.73 -1.79
CA MET A 196 -1.83 -8.46 -0.47
C MET A 196 -2.95 -9.45 -0.15
N VAL A 197 -3.24 -9.60 1.13
CA VAL A 197 -4.42 -10.26 1.66
C VAL A 197 -5.35 -9.21 2.26
N GLY A 198 -6.59 -9.21 1.82
CA GLY A 198 -7.62 -8.25 2.19
C GLY A 198 -8.60 -8.82 3.21
N GLU A 199 -9.23 -7.94 3.98
CA GLU A 199 -10.37 -8.33 4.83
C GLU A 199 -11.58 -8.77 3.97
N PRO A 200 -12.47 -9.63 4.50
CA PRO A 200 -13.64 -10.13 3.76
C PRO A 200 -14.57 -9.04 3.22
N ALA A 201 -14.65 -7.89 3.90
CA ALA A 201 -15.49 -6.76 3.49
C ALA A 201 -15.10 -6.17 2.11
N LEU A 202 -13.89 -6.45 1.61
CA LEU A 202 -13.45 -6.03 0.28
C LEU A 202 -14.22 -6.70 -0.86
N LEU A 203 -14.97 -7.78 -0.60
CA LEU A 203 -15.89 -8.39 -1.58
C LEU A 203 -16.98 -7.42 -2.06
N ASN A 204 -17.32 -6.41 -1.25
CA ASN A 204 -18.34 -5.42 -1.60
C ASN A 204 -17.82 -4.30 -2.51
N VAL A 205 -16.51 -4.24 -2.76
CA VAL A 205 -15.88 -3.19 -3.58
C VAL A 205 -16.12 -3.48 -5.06
N LYS A 206 -16.71 -2.51 -5.75
CA LYS A 206 -17.04 -2.61 -7.18
C LYS A 206 -16.05 -1.86 -8.06
N LYS A 207 -16.01 -2.20 -9.34
CA LYS A 207 -15.17 -1.52 -10.32
C LYS A 207 -15.51 -0.03 -10.37
N GLY A 208 -14.47 0.80 -10.24
CA GLY A 208 -14.58 2.25 -10.22
C GLY A 208 -14.69 2.86 -8.81
N ASP A 209 -14.93 2.05 -7.78
CA ASP A 209 -14.97 2.53 -6.40
C ASP A 209 -13.59 3.00 -5.96
N ILE A 210 -13.55 4.16 -5.32
CA ILE A 210 -12.34 4.71 -4.69
C ILE A 210 -12.38 4.35 -3.21
N ILE A 211 -11.38 3.64 -2.75
CA ILE A 211 -11.25 3.16 -1.38
C ILE A 211 -9.93 3.61 -0.77
N GLN A 212 -9.84 3.60 0.56
CA GLN A 212 -8.59 3.79 1.27
C GLN A 212 -8.19 2.48 1.94
N LEU A 213 -7.00 1.97 1.62
CA LEU A 213 -6.37 0.94 2.44
C LEU A 213 -5.68 1.63 3.61
N GLN A 214 -6.14 1.34 4.83
CA GLN A 214 -5.65 1.96 6.06
C GLN A 214 -4.12 1.83 6.15
N ARG A 215 -3.44 2.93 6.49
CA ARG A 215 -1.97 3.04 6.56
C ARG A 215 -1.19 2.77 5.26
N LYS A 216 -1.86 2.50 4.12
CA LYS A 216 -1.21 2.29 2.81
C LYS A 216 -1.48 3.41 1.81
N GLY A 217 -2.72 3.86 1.70
CA GLY A 217 -3.09 4.96 0.79
C GLY A 217 -4.44 4.78 0.11
N PHE A 218 -4.68 5.56 -0.94
CA PHE A 218 -5.91 5.52 -1.72
C PHE A 218 -5.75 4.65 -2.96
N TYR A 219 -6.82 3.96 -3.32
CA TYR A 219 -6.85 3.04 -4.45
C TYR A 219 -8.20 3.15 -5.18
N ILE A 220 -8.20 2.90 -6.49
CA ILE A 220 -9.41 2.69 -7.27
C ILE A 220 -9.49 1.22 -7.70
N CYS A 221 -10.68 0.62 -7.61
CA CYS A 221 -10.91 -0.72 -8.09
C CYS A 221 -10.94 -0.75 -9.63
N ASP A 222 -9.99 -1.46 -10.24
CA ASP A 222 -9.93 -1.66 -11.69
C ASP A 222 -10.68 -2.93 -12.10
N HIS A 223 -10.53 -4.00 -11.30
CA HIS A 223 -11.23 -5.28 -11.47
C HIS A 223 -11.67 -5.81 -10.11
N GLU A 224 -12.94 -6.20 -10.03
CA GLU A 224 -13.56 -6.80 -8.84
C GLU A 224 -12.99 -8.20 -8.57
N HIS A 225 -13.06 -8.63 -7.32
CA HIS A 225 -12.73 -10.01 -6.97
C HIS A 225 -13.75 -10.95 -7.63
N GLN A 226 -13.25 -11.97 -8.34
CA GLN A 226 -14.10 -13.01 -8.92
C GLN A 226 -13.65 -14.37 -8.40
N LYS A 227 -14.62 -15.07 -7.78
CA LYS A 227 -14.43 -16.47 -7.41
C LYS A 227 -14.13 -17.30 -8.66
N ARG A 228 -13.45 -18.43 -8.46
CA ARG A 228 -13.15 -19.39 -9.50
C ARG A 228 -14.43 -19.73 -10.28
N SER A 229 -14.47 -19.35 -11.56
CA SER A 229 -15.57 -19.67 -12.46
C SER A 229 -15.25 -20.95 -13.24
N GLU A 230 -16.29 -21.66 -13.69
CA GLU A 230 -16.13 -22.84 -14.55
C GLU A 230 -15.44 -22.51 -15.89
N PHE A 231 -15.52 -21.25 -16.33
CA PHE A 231 -14.92 -20.78 -17.59
C PHE A 231 -13.45 -20.35 -17.44
N SER A 232 -13.09 -19.64 -16.37
CA SER A 232 -11.72 -19.14 -16.16
C SER A 232 -10.81 -20.19 -15.52
N GLY A 233 -11.37 -21.09 -14.70
CA GLY A 233 -10.62 -22.08 -13.94
C GLY A 233 -9.69 -21.49 -12.86
N VAL A 234 -9.60 -20.16 -12.75
CA VAL A 234 -8.69 -19.42 -11.86
C VAL A 234 -9.47 -18.35 -11.09
N GLU A 235 -9.11 -18.15 -9.82
CA GLU A 235 -9.61 -17.06 -8.98
C GLU A 235 -8.95 -15.73 -9.40
N THR A 236 -9.76 -14.71 -9.65
CA THR A 236 -9.27 -13.39 -10.02
C THR A 236 -9.15 -12.54 -8.76
N PRO A 237 -7.93 -12.09 -8.38
CA PRO A 237 -7.75 -11.24 -7.21
C PRO A 237 -8.39 -9.87 -7.45
N LEU A 238 -8.77 -9.18 -6.37
CA LEU A 238 -9.22 -7.79 -6.44
C LEU A 238 -8.05 -6.91 -6.92
N LEU A 239 -8.21 -6.25 -8.07
CA LEU A 239 -7.16 -5.39 -8.65
C LEU A 239 -7.40 -3.93 -8.28
N LEU A 240 -6.47 -3.37 -7.51
CA LEU A 240 -6.53 -2.01 -6.99
C LEU A 240 -5.40 -1.17 -7.59
N ILE A 241 -5.72 -0.04 -8.21
CA ILE A 241 -4.73 0.91 -8.72
C ILE A 241 -4.49 1.99 -7.68
N TYR A 242 -3.23 2.19 -7.28
CA TYR A 242 -2.84 3.25 -6.35
C TYR A 242 -3.12 4.64 -6.93
N ILE A 243 -3.78 5.46 -6.13
CA ILE A 243 -4.04 6.87 -6.40
C ILE A 243 -3.00 7.68 -5.61
N PRO A 244 -2.11 8.43 -6.28
CA PRO A 244 -1.14 9.27 -5.59
C PRO A 244 -1.83 10.32 -4.73
N ASP A 245 -1.18 10.69 -3.64
CA ASP A 245 -1.72 11.61 -2.64
C ASP A 245 -0.98 12.97 -2.61
N GLY A 246 -0.04 13.14 -3.54
CA GLY A 246 0.75 14.36 -3.73
C GLY A 246 1.92 14.52 -2.76
N HIS A 247 2.26 13.48 -1.99
CA HIS A 247 3.54 13.43 -1.29
C HIS A 247 4.55 12.60 -2.09
N VAL A 248 5.78 13.10 -2.21
CA VAL A 248 6.88 12.37 -2.83
C VAL A 248 7.23 11.18 -1.94
N LYS A 249 7.06 9.94 -2.44
CA LYS A 249 7.52 8.73 -1.73
C LYS A 249 9.05 8.74 -1.65
N GLU A 250 9.63 9.12 -0.51
CA GLU A 250 11.10 9.15 -0.28
C GLU A 250 11.78 7.81 -0.59
N THR A 251 11.08 6.69 -0.37
CA THR A 251 11.60 5.33 -0.55
C THR A 251 11.99 5.01 -2.00
N ALA A 252 11.30 5.60 -2.99
CA ALA A 252 11.60 5.40 -4.41
C ALA A 252 12.90 6.11 -4.82
N ASN A 253 13.19 7.28 -4.26
CA ASN A 253 14.38 8.07 -4.63
C ASN A 253 15.68 7.47 -4.09
N LYS A 254 15.70 6.92 -2.87
CA LYS A 254 16.91 6.27 -2.32
C LYS A 254 17.24 4.97 -3.05
N ALA A 255 16.24 4.13 -3.33
CA ALA A 255 16.45 2.89 -4.08
C ALA A 255 16.86 3.15 -5.54
N LYS A 256 16.27 4.15 -6.20
CA LYS A 256 16.63 4.56 -7.58
C LYS A 256 18.04 5.15 -7.65
N GLN A 257 18.47 5.96 -6.69
CA GLN A 257 19.85 6.49 -6.65
C GLN A 257 20.88 5.35 -6.51
N VAL A 258 20.62 4.37 -5.65
CA VAL A 258 21.51 3.21 -5.46
C VAL A 258 21.54 2.32 -6.72
N LYS A 259 20.39 2.06 -7.35
CA LYS A 259 20.30 1.26 -8.59
C LYS A 259 21.00 1.96 -9.77
N PHE A 260 20.83 3.28 -9.93
CA PHE A 260 21.53 4.06 -10.96
C PHE A 260 23.04 4.16 -10.72
N ALA A 261 23.48 4.27 -9.46
CA ALA A 261 24.90 4.24 -9.12
C ALA A 261 25.55 2.87 -9.42
N MET A 262 24.84 1.77 -9.15
CA MET A 262 25.27 0.42 -9.52
C MET A 262 25.31 0.19 -11.04
N LEU A 263 24.35 0.73 -11.78
CA LEU A 263 24.33 0.59 -13.23
C LEU A 263 25.47 1.39 -13.88
N ARG A 264 25.72 2.61 -13.41
CA ARG A 264 26.84 3.45 -13.87
C ARG A 264 28.21 2.82 -13.59
N SER A 265 28.39 2.23 -12.41
CA SER A 265 29.66 1.55 -12.06
C SER A 265 29.89 0.28 -12.89
N LYS A 266 28.84 -0.49 -13.23
CA LYS A 266 28.96 -1.62 -14.15
C LYS A 266 29.29 -1.19 -15.59
N VAL A 267 28.69 -0.11 -16.08
CA VAL A 267 29.00 0.43 -17.42
C VAL A 267 30.41 1.02 -17.48
N ALA A 268 30.86 1.69 -16.41
CA ALA A 268 32.24 2.18 -16.30
C ALA A 268 33.25 1.03 -16.28
N ALA A 269 32.98 -0.04 -15.53
CA ALA A 269 33.84 -1.23 -15.47
C ALA A 269 33.91 -1.99 -16.81
N MET A 270 32.81 -2.04 -17.57
CA MET A 270 32.82 -2.63 -18.93
C MET A 270 33.61 -1.79 -19.94
N ASN A 271 33.65 -0.47 -19.77
CA ASN A 271 34.44 0.40 -20.64
C ASN A 271 35.94 0.36 -20.31
N THR A 272 36.33 0.21 -19.05
CA THR A 272 37.75 0.03 -18.67
C THR A 272 38.32 -1.32 -19.14
N PHE A 273 37.49 -2.36 -19.30
CA PHE A 273 37.93 -3.65 -19.84
C PHE A 273 38.18 -3.64 -21.35
N ARG A 274 37.75 -2.61 -22.08
CA ARG A 274 38.02 -2.47 -23.52
C ARG A 274 39.35 -1.79 -23.85
N ASP A 275 39.95 -1.08 -22.89
CA ASP A 275 41.19 -0.32 -23.11
C ASP A 275 42.47 -1.08 -22.68
N ASP A 276 42.34 -2.24 -22.02
CA ASP A 276 43.46 -3.06 -21.53
C ASP A 276 43.67 -4.39 -22.32
N CYS A 277 43.42 -4.39 -23.63
CA CYS A 277 43.81 -5.50 -24.50
C CYS A 277 45.11 -5.16 -25.25
N PRO A 278 46.29 -5.64 -24.80
CA PRO A 278 47.53 -5.45 -25.54
C PRO A 278 47.54 -6.42 -26.73
N LEU A 279 47.11 -5.94 -27.90
CA LEU A 279 47.36 -6.62 -29.17
C LEU A 279 48.87 -6.58 -29.45
N ARG A 280 49.57 -7.61 -28.97
CA ARG A 280 50.91 -8.01 -29.44
C ARG A 280 50.81 -9.40 -30.07
N TYR A 281 51.20 -9.45 -31.35
CA TYR A 281 51.77 -10.58 -32.10
C TYR A 281 50.93 -11.85 -32.35
N CYS A 282 50.61 -12.12 -33.62
CA CYS A 282 51.25 -13.16 -34.48
C CYS A 282 50.33 -13.52 -35.66
N GLY A 283 50.89 -13.53 -36.89
CA GLY A 283 50.27 -14.05 -38.11
C GLY A 283 50.33 -13.08 -39.27
#